data_AF-A0A0F3IGG6-F1
#
_entry.id   AF-A0A0F3IGG6-F1
#
_cell.length_a   1.000
_cell.length_b   1.000
_cell.length_c   1.000
_cell.angle_alpha   90.00
_cell.angle_beta   90.00
_cell.angle_gamma   90.00
#
_symmetry.space_group_name_H-M   'P 1'
#
loop_
_entity.id
_entity.type
_entity.pdbx_description
1 polymer ?
#
loop_
_entity_poly.entity_id
_entity_poly.type
_entity_poly.pdbx_seq_one_letter_code
_entity_poly.pdbx_strand_id
1 'polypeptide(L)'
;MPKSTQPLSHRALSLPTAINLSAKAAHDPVLERYLIETVPVQVTYPHRQEVILIVLPVTRRIDLVGLARVLSAKRAEFIPQSLMQQCFGQSEPLLLLPFADSYADTQVYYASELQTLTQIQFCQHQLEQRVFLTADDFFARAGRVRWLELPTVAKYKIEVAQIFPEQQRDVLLQKRHCMLGFSLQSQSFMPAKLAGMAEWISKHFSECSVLIGDGIHRITLEINGMSKAQAASHALSLGQAVIEQDASIFQSYQSQCRFHLISTAAMQTTPDYFQYYQSLTHLFEHDEKFHASVNAFATNFVGERRLIDADSLAYFKQLSCQYLLEEIALTAILLSQGVTIFVYPGTLRIMQELSLGEHPGVPSVFNQLVSINLRQKRR
;
A
#
# COMPACT_ATOMS: atom_id res chain seq x y z
N MET A 1 42.88 -36.16 15.97
CA MET A 1 43.23 -34.73 16.04
C MET A 1 42.17 -33.92 15.33
N PRO A 2 41.48 -32.97 15.99
CA PRO A 2 40.52 -32.11 15.32
C PRO A 2 41.30 -31.11 14.45
N LYS A 3 40.96 -31.04 13.16
CA LYS A 3 41.52 -30.04 12.26
C LYS A 3 41.02 -28.67 12.70
N SER A 4 41.93 -27.85 13.19
CA SER A 4 41.73 -26.41 13.39
C SER A 4 41.24 -25.80 12.08
N THR A 5 39.96 -25.46 12.02
CA THR A 5 39.36 -24.66 10.95
C THR A 5 39.86 -23.23 11.12
N GLN A 6 40.83 -22.83 10.30
CA GLN A 6 41.20 -21.42 10.18
C GLN A 6 39.95 -20.62 9.74
N PRO A 7 39.70 -19.44 10.36
CA PRO A 7 38.61 -18.58 9.91
C PRO A 7 38.90 -18.12 8.48
N LEU A 8 37.97 -18.42 7.57
CA LEU A 8 38.02 -17.92 6.20
C LEU A 8 38.07 -16.39 6.23
N SER A 9 39.12 -15.82 5.64
CA SER A 9 39.22 -14.39 5.39
C SER A 9 38.14 -14.03 4.36
N HIS A 10 36.98 -13.60 4.84
CA HIS A 10 35.92 -13.06 3.99
C HIS A 10 36.45 -11.76 3.37
N ARG A 11 36.65 -11.77 2.05
CA ARG A 11 36.92 -10.55 1.29
C ARG A 11 35.64 -9.72 1.35
N ALA A 12 35.57 -8.79 2.31
CA ALA A 12 34.39 -7.97 2.52
C ALA A 12 34.08 -7.23 1.22
N LEU A 13 32.93 -7.55 0.61
CA LEU A 13 32.38 -6.75 -0.48
C LEU A 13 32.17 -5.34 0.08
N SER A 14 32.85 -4.35 -0.49
CA SER A 14 32.62 -2.95 -0.15
C SER A 14 31.22 -2.58 -0.62
N LEU A 15 30.25 -2.59 0.30
CA LEU A 15 28.93 -2.04 0.05
C LEU A 15 29.03 -0.51 -0.10
N PRO A 16 28.17 0.12 -0.91
CA PRO A 16 28.03 1.56 -0.87
C PRO A 16 27.74 2.03 0.55
N THR A 17 28.17 3.24 0.87
CA THR A 17 27.90 3.85 2.17
C THR A 17 26.39 3.90 2.41
N ALA A 18 25.93 3.29 3.51
CA ALA A 18 24.54 3.39 3.92
C ALA A 18 24.15 4.85 4.17
N ILE A 19 22.94 5.21 3.76
CA ILE A 19 22.35 6.50 4.09
C ILE A 19 21.73 6.37 5.48
N ASN A 20 22.16 7.22 6.41
CA ASN A 20 21.54 7.34 7.73
C ASN A 20 20.27 8.17 7.62
N LEU A 21 19.13 7.54 7.81
CA LEU A 21 17.83 8.20 7.89
C LEU A 21 17.54 8.63 9.32
N SER A 22 16.71 9.66 9.50
CA SER A 22 16.12 9.91 10.82
C SER A 22 15.16 8.76 11.19
N ALA A 23 14.96 8.50 12.48
CA ALA A 23 14.00 7.48 12.94
C ALA A 23 12.58 7.70 12.36
N LYS A 24 12.17 8.97 12.18
CA LYS A 24 10.90 9.31 11.52
C LYS A 24 10.89 8.93 10.03
N ALA A 25 12.01 9.16 9.34
CA ALA A 25 12.16 8.80 7.93
C ALA A 25 12.34 7.28 7.73
N ALA A 26 12.81 6.54 8.73
CA ALA A 26 12.93 5.07 8.66
C ALA A 26 11.57 4.37 8.48
N HIS A 27 10.47 5.04 8.84
CA HIS A 27 9.09 4.60 8.65
C HIS A 27 8.38 5.30 7.48
N ASP A 28 9.12 5.94 6.57
CA ASP A 28 8.53 6.56 5.40
C ASP A 28 7.93 5.49 4.47
N PRO A 29 6.61 5.54 4.18
CA PRO A 29 5.96 4.59 3.28
C PRO A 29 6.59 4.52 1.88
N VAL A 30 7.21 5.60 1.40
CA VAL A 30 7.90 5.64 0.11
C VAL A 30 9.10 4.68 0.10
N LEU A 31 9.77 4.53 1.24
CA LEU A 31 10.94 3.66 1.36
C LEU A 31 10.57 2.18 1.45
N GLU A 32 9.36 1.85 1.91
CA GLU A 32 8.90 0.45 1.94
C GLU A 32 8.68 -0.15 0.54
N ARG A 33 8.58 0.67 -0.52
CA ARG A 33 8.29 0.22 -1.90
C ARG A 33 9.36 -0.73 -2.44
N TYR A 34 10.62 -0.44 -2.15
CA TYR A 34 11.78 -1.15 -2.66
C TYR A 34 12.49 -1.96 -1.58
N LEU A 35 12.00 -1.86 -0.35
CA LEU A 35 12.60 -2.54 0.79
C LEU A 35 12.38 -4.04 0.65
N ILE A 36 13.47 -4.78 0.66
CA ILE A 36 13.48 -6.23 0.76
C ILE A 36 13.75 -6.65 2.20
N GLU A 37 13.30 -7.83 2.55
CA GLU A 37 13.64 -8.49 3.80
C GLU A 37 14.24 -9.87 3.54
N THR A 38 15.15 -10.27 4.42
CA THR A 38 15.76 -11.60 4.42
C THR A 38 15.15 -12.41 5.56
N VAL A 39 14.40 -13.45 5.20
CA VAL A 39 13.66 -14.27 6.16
C VAL A 39 14.33 -15.63 6.31
N PRO A 40 14.85 -15.96 7.51
CA PRO A 40 15.41 -17.25 7.78
C PRO A 40 14.31 -18.30 8.02
N VAL A 41 14.43 -19.44 7.33
CA VAL A 41 13.46 -20.52 7.37
C VAL A 41 14.18 -21.84 7.63
N GLN A 42 13.63 -22.62 8.56
CA GLN A 42 14.07 -23.99 8.80
C GLN A 42 13.33 -24.92 7.84
N VAL A 43 14.07 -25.68 7.05
CA VAL A 43 13.51 -26.63 6.10
C VAL A 43 13.89 -28.04 6.53
N THR A 44 12.88 -28.89 6.71
CA THR A 44 13.05 -30.28 7.13
C THR A 44 12.81 -31.20 5.94
N TYR A 45 13.85 -31.89 5.50
CA TYR A 45 13.82 -32.91 4.46
C TYR A 45 13.73 -34.31 5.09
N PRO A 46 13.56 -35.38 4.29
CA PRO A 46 13.48 -36.73 4.84
C PRO A 46 14.70 -37.17 5.67
N HIS A 47 15.91 -36.70 5.34
CA HIS A 47 17.16 -37.16 5.95
C HIS A 47 18.05 -36.03 6.49
N ARG A 48 17.59 -34.78 6.42
CA ARG A 48 18.36 -33.63 6.90
C ARG A 48 17.45 -32.47 7.25
N GLN A 49 18.00 -31.55 8.02
CA GLN A 49 17.39 -30.27 8.30
C GLN A 49 18.42 -29.19 7.99
N GLU A 50 17.99 -28.10 7.39
CA GLU A 50 18.87 -26.95 7.12
C GLU A 50 18.12 -25.64 7.35
N VAL A 51 18.87 -24.60 7.63
CA VAL A 51 18.36 -23.23 7.62
C VAL A 51 18.71 -22.62 6.27
N ILE A 52 17.73 -21.99 5.64
CA ILE A 52 17.91 -21.23 4.41
C ILE A 52 17.47 -19.79 4.64
N LEU A 53 17.97 -18.86 3.83
CA LEU A 53 17.51 -17.48 3.79
C LEU A 53 16.68 -17.27 2.54
N ILE A 54 15.57 -16.55 2.70
CA ILE A 54 14.69 -16.18 1.60
C ILE A 54 14.60 -14.67 1.55
N VAL A 55 14.98 -14.08 0.42
CA VAL A 55 14.92 -12.65 0.16
C VAL A 55 13.64 -12.36 -0.63
N LEU A 56 12.81 -11.45 -0.12
CA LEU A 56 11.53 -11.08 -0.72
C LEU A 56 11.18 -9.61 -0.44
N PRO A 57 10.25 -9.00 -1.19
CA PRO A 57 9.77 -7.66 -0.87
C PRO A 57 9.16 -7.59 0.54
N VAL A 58 9.35 -6.49 1.26
CA VAL A 58 8.77 -6.28 2.60
C VAL A 58 7.23 -6.22 2.56
N THR A 59 6.61 -6.10 1.39
CA THR A 59 5.16 -6.15 1.21
C THR A 59 4.59 -7.57 1.21
N ARG A 60 5.46 -8.58 1.13
CA ARG A 60 5.13 -10.00 0.99
C ARG A 60 5.52 -10.80 2.23
N ARG A 61 4.87 -11.93 2.43
CA ARG A 61 5.24 -12.97 3.39
C ARG A 61 5.30 -14.30 2.67
N ILE A 62 6.25 -15.13 3.05
CA ILE A 62 6.39 -16.49 2.52
C ILE A 62 5.22 -17.37 2.98
N ASP A 63 4.58 -18.09 2.06
CA ASP A 63 3.74 -19.24 2.40
C ASP A 63 4.65 -20.44 2.68
N LEU A 64 4.80 -20.80 3.96
CA LEU A 64 5.65 -21.92 4.38
C LEU A 64 5.19 -23.27 3.85
N VAL A 65 3.87 -23.48 3.69
CA VAL A 65 3.34 -24.74 3.15
C VAL A 65 3.68 -24.85 1.67
N GLY A 66 3.46 -23.77 0.93
CA GLY A 66 3.84 -23.70 -0.47
C GLY A 66 5.36 -23.80 -0.69
N LEU A 67 6.17 -23.15 0.16
CA LEU A 67 7.63 -23.27 0.14
C LEU A 67 8.09 -24.73 0.35
N ALA A 68 7.54 -25.42 1.34
CA ALA A 68 7.89 -26.83 1.59
C ALA A 68 7.62 -27.69 0.35
N ARG A 69 6.51 -27.43 -0.36
CA ARG A 69 6.19 -28.10 -1.62
C ARG A 69 7.19 -27.79 -2.73
N VAL A 70 7.52 -26.52 -2.94
CA VAL A 70 8.51 -26.07 -3.95
C VAL A 70 9.87 -26.73 -3.70
N LEU A 71 10.30 -26.84 -2.45
CA LEU A 71 11.57 -27.46 -2.09
C LEU A 71 11.51 -29.00 -1.97
N SER A 72 10.35 -29.63 -2.21
CA SER A 72 10.16 -31.07 -1.95
C SER A 72 10.56 -31.48 -0.52
N ALA A 73 10.33 -30.58 0.44
CA ALA A 73 10.61 -30.77 1.85
C ALA A 73 9.39 -31.37 2.56
N LYS A 74 9.62 -32.05 3.69
CA LYS A 74 8.53 -32.51 4.56
C LYS A 74 7.81 -31.32 5.21
N ARG A 75 8.57 -30.28 5.59
CA ARG A 75 8.06 -29.12 6.32
C ARG A 75 9.00 -27.93 6.17
N ALA A 76 8.44 -26.73 6.20
CA ALA A 76 9.17 -25.48 6.36
C ALA A 76 8.55 -24.66 7.50
N GLU A 77 9.38 -24.05 8.35
CA GLU A 77 8.94 -23.26 9.50
C GLU A 77 9.85 -22.04 9.70
N PHE A 78 9.30 -20.96 10.26
CA PHE A 78 10.17 -19.88 10.75
C PHE A 78 11.08 -20.42 11.85
N ILE A 79 12.35 -20.03 11.83
CA ILE A 79 13.27 -20.49 12.87
C ILE A 79 12.91 -19.85 14.23
N PRO A 80 13.01 -20.59 15.34
CA PRO A 80 12.88 -20.01 16.67
C PRO A 80 13.94 -18.95 16.94
N GLN A 81 13.66 -17.98 17.82
CA GLN A 81 14.62 -16.91 18.18
C GLN A 81 15.96 -17.46 18.71
N SER A 82 15.94 -18.57 19.45
CA SER A 82 17.17 -19.22 19.93
C SER A 82 18.04 -19.72 18.79
N LEU A 83 17.44 -20.34 17.78
CA LEU A 83 18.14 -20.81 16.58
C LEU A 83 18.61 -19.63 15.71
N MET A 84 17.81 -18.56 15.64
CA MET A 84 18.21 -17.30 14.99
C MET A 84 19.49 -16.75 15.61
N GLN A 85 19.56 -16.71 16.95
CA GLN A 85 20.76 -16.26 17.66
C GLN A 85 21.96 -17.17 17.46
N GLN A 86 21.74 -18.47 17.38
CA GLN A 86 22.80 -19.44 17.10
C GLN A 86 23.36 -19.31 15.69
N CYS A 87 22.49 -19.15 14.68
CA CYS A 87 22.89 -19.10 13.27
C CYS A 87 23.46 -17.73 12.86
N PHE A 88 22.94 -16.64 13.45
CA PHE A 88 23.18 -15.28 12.95
C PHE A 88 23.52 -14.27 14.05
N GLY A 89 23.77 -14.71 15.29
CA GLY A 89 24.08 -13.83 16.41
C GLY A 89 22.90 -12.94 16.82
N GLN A 90 23.18 -11.75 17.37
CA GLN A 90 22.13 -10.82 17.83
C GLN A 90 21.48 -10.01 16.69
N SER A 91 21.62 -10.46 15.43
CA SER A 91 21.01 -9.78 14.29
C SER A 91 19.49 -9.96 14.28
N GLU A 92 18.77 -8.87 14.05
CA GLU A 92 17.35 -8.94 13.73
C GLU A 92 17.14 -9.45 12.30
N PRO A 93 16.03 -10.16 11.99
CA PRO A 93 15.77 -10.66 10.64
C PRO A 93 15.84 -9.59 9.53
N LEU A 94 15.31 -8.38 9.79
CA LEU A 94 15.36 -7.27 8.84
C LEU A 94 16.78 -6.74 8.57
N LEU A 95 17.73 -7.07 9.44
CA LEU A 95 19.13 -6.64 9.36
C LEU A 95 20.04 -7.71 8.75
N LEU A 96 19.48 -8.88 8.41
CA LEU A 96 20.21 -9.91 7.68
C LEU A 96 20.49 -9.43 6.25
N LEU A 97 21.78 -9.37 5.92
CA LEU A 97 22.22 -9.04 4.58
C LEU A 97 21.66 -10.04 3.57
N PRO A 98 21.26 -9.60 2.37
CA PRO A 98 20.64 -10.47 1.39
C PRO A 98 21.68 -11.13 0.48
N PHE A 99 22.90 -11.43 0.97
CA PHE A 99 24.02 -11.89 0.15
C PHE A 99 24.58 -13.22 0.67
N ALA A 100 24.71 -14.21 -0.21
CA ALA A 100 25.17 -15.55 0.15
C ALA A 100 26.58 -15.56 0.76
N ASP A 101 27.49 -14.73 0.27
CA ASP A 101 28.88 -14.66 0.77
C ASP A 101 28.97 -14.13 2.21
N SER A 102 27.89 -13.56 2.74
CA SER A 102 27.77 -13.17 4.15
C SER A 102 27.52 -14.36 5.08
N TYR A 103 27.20 -15.55 4.54
CA TYR A 103 26.82 -16.74 5.29
C TYR A 103 27.45 -18.00 4.69
N ALA A 104 28.64 -18.37 5.19
CA ALA A 104 29.52 -19.38 4.61
C ALA A 104 28.85 -20.72 4.22
N ASP A 105 27.79 -21.13 4.91
CA ASP A 105 27.10 -22.41 4.70
C ASP A 105 25.57 -22.29 4.53
N THR A 106 25.05 -21.08 4.35
CA THR A 106 23.59 -20.88 4.26
C THR A 106 23.14 -20.61 2.83
N GLN A 107 22.17 -21.41 2.36
CA GLN A 107 21.59 -21.18 1.04
C GLN A 107 20.69 -19.96 1.07
N VAL A 108 20.89 -19.04 0.12
CA VAL A 108 20.05 -17.86 -0.07
C VAL A 108 19.24 -18.01 -1.34
N TYR A 109 17.93 -17.81 -1.23
CA TYR A 109 16.99 -17.82 -2.34
C TYR A 109 16.30 -16.47 -2.48
N TYR A 110 15.94 -16.13 -3.70
CA TYR A 110 15.31 -14.85 -4.05
C TYR A 110 13.94 -15.11 -4.65
N ALA A 111 12.93 -14.43 -4.12
CA ALA A 111 11.57 -14.47 -4.65
C ALA A 111 11.55 -13.89 -6.08
N SER A 112 10.86 -14.55 -7.02
CA SER A 112 10.80 -14.13 -8.43
C SER A 112 10.22 -12.72 -8.58
N GLU A 113 9.38 -12.25 -7.65
CA GLU A 113 8.84 -10.88 -7.65
C GLU A 113 9.92 -9.79 -7.55
N LEU A 114 11.14 -10.11 -7.08
CA LEU A 114 12.23 -9.15 -7.05
C LEU A 114 12.74 -8.79 -8.45
N GLN A 115 12.45 -9.61 -9.47
CA GLN A 115 12.85 -9.35 -10.86
C GLN A 115 12.10 -8.16 -11.48
N THR A 116 10.93 -7.80 -10.93
CA THR A 116 10.15 -6.66 -11.44
C THR A 116 10.57 -5.33 -10.83
N LEU A 117 11.47 -5.36 -9.83
CA LEU A 117 11.95 -4.15 -9.19
C LEU A 117 13.09 -3.54 -10.02
N THR A 118 13.07 -2.22 -10.17
CA THR A 118 14.17 -1.46 -10.80
C THR A 118 15.20 -1.00 -9.78
N GLN A 119 14.79 -0.92 -8.50
CA GLN A 119 15.62 -0.54 -7.37
C GLN A 119 15.37 -1.49 -6.21
N ILE A 120 16.42 -1.74 -5.42
CA ILE A 120 16.37 -2.57 -4.22
C ILE A 120 16.93 -1.78 -3.05
N GLN A 121 16.22 -1.84 -1.93
CA GLN A 121 16.63 -1.26 -0.65
C GLN A 121 16.72 -2.34 0.41
N PHE A 122 17.73 -2.27 1.26
CA PHE A 122 17.84 -3.15 2.44
C PHE A 122 18.51 -2.41 3.59
N CYS A 123 18.31 -2.93 4.81
CA CYS A 123 18.91 -2.37 6.02
C CYS A 123 20.35 -2.86 6.18
N GLN A 124 21.24 -1.99 6.64
CA GLN A 124 22.60 -2.36 7.01
C GLN A 124 22.80 -2.02 8.50
N HIS A 125 22.94 -3.04 9.36
CA HIS A 125 23.12 -2.91 10.82
C HIS A 125 21.98 -2.31 11.64
N GLN A 126 21.23 -1.33 11.11
CA GLN A 126 20.11 -0.66 11.81
C GLN A 126 18.96 -0.36 10.84
N LEU A 127 17.75 -0.14 11.38
CA LEU A 127 16.58 0.21 10.58
C LEU A 127 16.66 1.63 9.99
N GLU A 128 17.55 2.47 10.46
CA GLU A 128 17.79 3.81 9.93
C GLU A 128 18.83 3.80 8.81
N GLN A 129 19.66 2.77 8.76
CA GLN A 129 20.75 2.63 7.80
C GLN A 129 20.28 1.87 6.58
N ARG A 130 19.98 2.60 5.50
CA ARG A 130 19.47 2.04 4.24
C ARG A 130 20.57 2.05 3.18
N VAL A 131 20.69 0.94 2.47
CA VAL A 131 21.48 0.83 1.24
C VAL A 131 20.51 0.82 0.06
N PHE A 132 20.81 1.61 -0.96
CA PHE A 132 20.02 1.75 -2.18
C PHE A 132 20.86 1.30 -3.35
N LEU A 133 20.34 0.36 -4.14
CA LEU A 133 20.98 -0.16 -5.34
C LEU A 133 19.98 -0.20 -6.50
N THR A 134 20.47 -0.09 -7.73
CA THR A 134 19.70 -0.59 -8.88
C THR A 134 19.56 -2.11 -8.72
N ALA A 135 18.51 -2.69 -9.31
CA ALA A 135 18.32 -4.14 -9.27
C ALA A 135 19.52 -4.88 -9.88
N ASP A 136 20.06 -4.39 -11.01
CA ASP A 136 21.24 -4.97 -11.66
C ASP A 136 22.46 -4.97 -10.75
N ASP A 137 22.76 -3.83 -10.11
CA ASP A 137 23.88 -3.70 -9.18
C ASP A 137 23.72 -4.59 -7.94
N PHE A 138 22.48 -4.75 -7.48
CA PHE A 138 22.15 -5.64 -6.37
C PHE A 138 22.42 -7.10 -6.76
N PHE A 139 21.90 -7.57 -7.88
CA PHE A 139 22.05 -8.97 -8.30
C PHE A 139 23.48 -9.31 -8.73
N ALA A 140 24.21 -8.35 -9.32
CA ALA A 140 25.64 -8.50 -9.59
C ALA A 140 26.45 -8.74 -8.31
N ARG A 141 26.08 -8.06 -7.20
CA ARG A 141 26.72 -8.23 -5.88
C ARG A 141 26.23 -9.47 -5.13
N ALA A 142 24.98 -9.87 -5.32
CA ALA A 142 24.43 -11.08 -4.71
C ALA A 142 25.13 -12.37 -5.19
N GLY A 143 25.83 -12.31 -6.32
CA GLY A 143 26.62 -13.41 -6.85
C GLY A 143 25.71 -14.51 -7.40
N ARG A 144 25.73 -15.69 -6.79
CA ARG A 144 24.92 -16.83 -7.26
C ARG A 144 23.46 -16.69 -6.81
N VAL A 145 22.68 -15.92 -7.56
CA VAL A 145 21.24 -15.76 -7.35
C VAL A 145 20.50 -17.06 -7.65
N ARG A 146 19.80 -17.60 -6.65
CA ARG A 146 18.91 -18.76 -6.80
C ARG A 146 17.46 -18.31 -6.73
N TRP A 147 16.84 -18.22 -7.89
CA TRP A 147 15.43 -17.86 -7.99
C TRP A 147 14.53 -19.00 -7.53
N LEU A 148 13.51 -18.66 -6.76
CA LEU A 148 12.41 -19.55 -6.45
C LEU A 148 11.11 -18.86 -6.87
N GLU A 149 10.27 -19.57 -7.62
CA GLU A 149 8.86 -19.24 -7.76
C GLU A 149 8.18 -19.52 -6.41
N LEU A 150 8.27 -18.54 -5.52
CA LEU A 150 7.77 -18.66 -4.18
C LEU A 150 6.29 -18.34 -4.17
N PRO A 151 5.45 -19.21 -3.58
CA PRO A 151 4.13 -18.78 -3.17
C PRO A 151 4.32 -17.76 -2.04
N THR A 152 4.17 -16.48 -2.38
CA THR A 152 4.10 -15.41 -1.40
C THR A 152 2.65 -14.95 -1.25
N VAL A 153 2.34 -14.37 -0.10
CA VAL A 153 1.05 -13.74 0.19
C VAL A 153 1.29 -12.32 0.66
N ALA A 154 0.33 -11.42 0.48
CA ALA A 154 0.44 -10.08 1.05
C ALA A 154 0.53 -10.13 2.58
N LYS A 155 1.38 -9.30 3.19
CA LYS A 155 1.55 -9.24 4.66
C LYS A 155 0.27 -8.85 5.40
N TYR A 156 -0.61 -8.10 4.74
CA TYR A 156 -1.90 -7.71 5.28
C TYR A 156 -3.02 -8.51 4.64
N LYS A 157 -3.83 -9.15 5.47
CA LYS A 157 -5.12 -9.70 5.10
C LYS A 157 -6.15 -8.57 5.11
N ILE A 158 -6.93 -8.53 4.04
CA ILE A 158 -8.07 -7.62 3.92
C ILE A 158 -9.35 -8.41 4.17
N GLU A 159 -10.24 -7.82 4.95
CA GLU A 159 -11.57 -8.34 5.24
C GLU A 159 -12.61 -7.26 4.95
N VAL A 160 -13.77 -7.67 4.44
CA VAL A 160 -14.92 -6.77 4.36
C VAL A 160 -15.42 -6.51 5.77
N ALA A 161 -15.38 -5.25 6.19
CA ALA A 161 -15.94 -4.82 7.45
C ALA A 161 -17.45 -4.64 7.33
N GLN A 162 -17.88 -3.90 6.31
CA GLN A 162 -19.28 -3.56 6.08
C GLN A 162 -19.52 -3.32 4.57
N ILE A 163 -20.77 -3.48 4.15
CA ILE A 163 -21.25 -3.22 2.79
C ILE A 163 -22.52 -2.37 2.92
N PHE A 164 -22.62 -1.31 2.11
CA PHE A 164 -23.79 -0.45 2.07
C PHE A 164 -24.26 -0.29 0.62
N PRO A 165 -25.54 -0.52 0.31
CA PRO A 165 -26.56 -1.10 1.19
C PRO A 165 -26.31 -2.57 1.52
N GLU A 166 -26.71 -3.05 2.71
CA GLU A 166 -26.44 -4.44 3.14
C GLU A 166 -27.05 -5.49 2.20
N GLN A 167 -28.23 -5.22 1.64
CA GLN A 167 -28.93 -6.10 0.71
C GLN A 167 -28.19 -6.33 -0.62
N GLN A 168 -27.19 -5.49 -0.96
CA GLN A 168 -26.40 -5.66 -2.19
C GLN A 168 -25.29 -6.69 -2.05
N ARG A 169 -25.07 -7.27 -0.85
CA ARG A 169 -23.98 -8.21 -0.57
C ARG A 169 -23.91 -9.39 -1.54
N ASP A 170 -25.04 -10.00 -1.87
CA ASP A 170 -25.08 -11.16 -2.75
C ASP A 170 -24.89 -10.78 -4.22
N VAL A 171 -25.30 -9.56 -4.59
CA VAL A 171 -25.18 -9.00 -5.95
C VAL A 171 -23.74 -8.56 -6.23
N LEU A 172 -22.94 -8.26 -5.21
CA LEU A 172 -21.52 -7.93 -5.36
C LEU A 172 -20.73 -9.00 -6.13
N LEU A 173 -21.07 -10.28 -5.95
CA LEU A 173 -20.40 -11.40 -6.62
C LEU A 173 -20.61 -11.39 -8.14
N GLN A 174 -21.59 -10.65 -8.64
CA GLN A 174 -21.89 -10.53 -10.08
C GLN A 174 -21.22 -9.31 -10.71
N LYS A 175 -20.73 -8.37 -9.89
CA LYS A 175 -20.10 -7.13 -10.37
C LYS A 175 -18.62 -7.38 -10.65
N ARG A 176 -18.18 -6.97 -11.84
CA ARG A 176 -16.84 -7.25 -12.35
C ARG A 176 -15.83 -6.13 -12.14
N HIS A 177 -16.32 -4.92 -11.87
CA HIS A 177 -15.52 -3.69 -11.82
C HIS A 177 -15.81 -2.92 -10.54
N CYS A 178 -14.75 -2.61 -9.78
CA CYS A 178 -14.81 -1.71 -8.64
C CYS A 178 -13.97 -0.44 -8.84
N MET A 179 -14.12 0.52 -7.94
CA MET A 179 -13.21 1.62 -7.78
C MET A 179 -12.59 1.61 -6.38
N LEU A 180 -11.31 1.95 -6.28
CA LEU A 180 -10.59 2.11 -5.03
C LEU A 180 -10.23 3.60 -4.87
N GLY A 181 -10.80 4.27 -3.87
CA GLY A 181 -10.41 5.63 -3.53
C GLY A 181 -9.04 5.63 -2.85
N PHE A 182 -8.00 6.13 -3.51
CA PHE A 182 -6.62 6.13 -3.00
C PHE A 182 -6.26 7.49 -2.39
N SER A 183 -6.20 7.53 -1.06
CA SER A 183 -5.81 8.74 -0.32
C SER A 183 -4.29 8.81 -0.19
N LEU A 184 -3.69 9.86 -0.77
CA LEU A 184 -2.24 10.07 -0.72
C LEU A 184 -1.74 10.29 0.72
N GLN A 185 -0.55 9.75 1.01
CA GLN A 185 0.11 9.83 2.32
C GLN A 185 -0.70 9.24 3.50
N SER A 186 -1.78 8.52 3.23
CA SER A 186 -2.55 7.81 4.26
C SER A 186 -1.84 6.52 4.68
N GLN A 187 -1.75 6.30 5.99
CA GLN A 187 -1.17 5.06 6.55
C GLN A 187 -1.96 3.80 6.15
N SER A 188 -3.20 3.92 5.69
CA SER A 188 -3.99 2.80 5.17
C SER A 188 -3.49 2.33 3.80
N PHE A 189 -2.73 3.17 3.08
CA PHE A 189 -2.22 2.91 1.74
C PHE A 189 -0.70 2.70 1.69
N MET A 190 -0.06 2.44 2.83
CA MET A 190 1.34 1.98 2.85
C MET A 190 1.53 0.76 1.92
N PRO A 191 2.69 0.60 1.25
CA PRO A 191 2.90 -0.45 0.25
C PRO A 191 2.48 -1.85 0.69
N ALA A 192 2.80 -2.27 1.91
CA ALA A 192 2.43 -3.59 2.43
C ALA A 192 0.91 -3.78 2.60
N LYS A 193 0.18 -2.72 2.95
CA LYS A 193 -1.28 -2.73 3.07
C LYS A 193 -1.94 -2.63 1.69
N LEU A 194 -1.39 -1.81 0.81
CA LEU A 194 -1.83 -1.70 -0.58
C LEU A 194 -1.72 -3.03 -1.31
N ALA A 195 -0.62 -3.77 -1.12
CA ALA A 195 -0.45 -5.12 -1.66
C ALA A 195 -1.54 -6.08 -1.18
N GLY A 196 -1.98 -5.95 0.08
CA GLY A 196 -3.12 -6.70 0.61
C GLY A 196 -4.44 -6.32 -0.04
N MET A 197 -4.67 -5.02 -0.27
CA MET A 197 -5.87 -4.52 -0.97
C MET A 197 -5.90 -4.98 -2.42
N ALA A 198 -4.80 -4.87 -3.16
CA ALA A 198 -4.69 -5.37 -4.52
C ALA A 198 -4.89 -6.90 -4.59
N GLU A 199 -4.35 -7.66 -3.62
CA GLU A 199 -4.60 -9.10 -3.51
C GLU A 199 -6.09 -9.40 -3.34
N TRP A 200 -6.76 -8.67 -2.44
CA TRP A 200 -8.17 -8.89 -2.16
C TRP A 200 -9.03 -8.48 -3.35
N ILE A 201 -8.81 -7.30 -3.93
CA ILE A 201 -9.54 -6.82 -5.11
C ILE A 201 -9.41 -7.81 -6.26
N SER A 202 -8.20 -8.30 -6.54
CA SER A 202 -7.97 -9.22 -7.67
C SER A 202 -8.66 -10.58 -7.53
N LYS A 203 -9.00 -11.00 -6.30
CA LYS A 203 -9.77 -12.21 -6.04
C LYS A 203 -11.29 -12.02 -6.20
N HIS A 204 -11.79 -10.78 -6.21
CA HIS A 204 -13.22 -10.47 -6.20
C HIS A 204 -13.70 -9.73 -7.45
N PHE A 205 -12.81 -9.02 -8.14
CA PHE A 205 -13.12 -8.21 -9.31
C PHE A 205 -12.14 -8.52 -10.45
N SER A 206 -12.61 -8.44 -11.70
CA SER A 206 -11.74 -8.56 -12.87
C SER A 206 -11.18 -7.23 -13.34
N GLU A 207 -11.71 -6.11 -12.84
CA GLU A 207 -11.28 -4.76 -13.16
C GLU A 207 -11.38 -3.84 -11.94
N CYS A 208 -10.45 -2.90 -11.79
CA CYS A 208 -10.46 -1.91 -10.72
C CYS A 208 -9.95 -0.55 -11.20
N SER A 209 -10.75 0.50 -11.03
CA SER A 209 -10.31 1.89 -11.20
C SER A 209 -9.76 2.43 -9.88
N VAL A 210 -8.46 2.66 -9.80
CA VAL A 210 -7.80 3.24 -8.61
C VAL A 210 -7.74 4.75 -8.78
N LEU A 211 -8.57 5.49 -8.04
CA LEU A 211 -8.59 6.96 -8.08
C LEU A 211 -7.47 7.49 -7.19
N ILE A 212 -6.40 7.99 -7.81
CA ILE A 212 -5.29 8.62 -7.11
C ILE A 212 -5.70 10.05 -6.75
N GLY A 213 -5.84 10.35 -5.46
CA GLY A 213 -6.32 11.65 -4.96
C GLY A 213 -5.38 12.84 -5.17
N ASP A 214 -4.53 12.84 -6.19
CA ASP A 214 -3.53 13.87 -6.50
C ASP A 214 -4.10 15.28 -6.75
N GLY A 215 -5.30 15.39 -7.30
CA GLY A 215 -6.02 16.65 -7.42
C GLY A 215 -6.50 17.15 -6.07
N ILE A 216 -7.28 16.33 -5.36
CA ILE A 216 -7.92 16.71 -4.09
C ILE A 216 -6.94 16.85 -2.92
N HIS A 217 -5.82 16.13 -2.93
CA HIS A 217 -4.83 16.13 -1.84
C HIS A 217 -4.12 17.46 -1.64
N ARG A 218 -4.12 18.35 -2.64
CA ARG A 218 -3.63 19.73 -2.48
C ARG A 218 -4.32 20.43 -1.30
N ILE A 219 -5.60 20.16 -1.08
CA ILE A 219 -6.37 20.76 0.02
C ILE A 219 -5.86 20.26 1.37
N THR A 220 -5.52 18.97 1.49
CA THR A 220 -4.89 18.42 2.70
C THR A 220 -3.54 19.08 2.97
N LEU A 221 -2.74 19.35 1.94
CA LEU A 221 -1.45 20.04 2.08
C LEU A 221 -1.62 21.52 2.47
N GLU A 222 -2.63 22.20 1.91
CA GLU A 222 -2.99 23.57 2.31
C GLU A 222 -3.41 23.65 3.78
N ILE A 223 -4.26 22.72 4.22
CA ILE A 223 -4.64 22.58 5.64
C ILE A 223 -3.41 22.34 6.53
N ASN A 224 -2.36 21.71 6.00
CA ASN A 224 -1.10 21.49 6.71
C ASN A 224 -0.09 22.64 6.57
N GLY A 225 -0.52 23.81 6.10
CA GLY A 225 0.27 25.04 6.08
C GLY A 225 1.07 25.28 4.80
N MET A 226 0.88 24.46 3.76
CA MET A 226 1.51 24.69 2.46
C MET A 226 0.76 25.77 1.68
N SER A 227 1.45 26.62 0.92
CA SER A 227 0.75 27.57 0.03
C SER A 227 0.01 26.83 -1.09
N LYS A 228 -1.10 27.38 -1.57
CA LYS A 228 -1.92 26.78 -2.64
C LYS A 228 -1.14 26.30 -3.86
N ALA A 229 -0.21 27.11 -4.37
CA ALA A 229 0.61 26.76 -5.53
C ALA A 229 1.59 25.61 -5.24
N GLN A 230 2.23 25.63 -4.08
CA GLN A 230 3.12 24.56 -3.65
C GLN A 230 2.33 23.26 -3.39
N ALA A 231 1.17 23.37 -2.76
CA ALA A 231 0.29 22.25 -2.45
C ALA A 231 -0.20 21.55 -3.72
N ALA A 232 -0.63 22.30 -4.73
CA ALA A 232 -1.03 21.73 -6.02
C ALA A 232 0.13 21.00 -6.71
N SER A 233 1.30 21.63 -6.83
CA SER A 233 2.48 21.02 -7.44
C SER A 233 2.95 19.77 -6.69
N HIS A 234 2.96 19.83 -5.36
CA HIS A 234 3.38 18.72 -4.52
C HIS A 234 2.39 17.54 -4.57
N ALA A 235 1.08 17.81 -4.55
CA ALA A 235 0.06 16.76 -4.65
C ALA A 235 0.13 16.01 -5.99
N LEU A 236 0.36 16.72 -7.10
CA LEU A 236 0.60 16.12 -8.42
C LEU A 236 1.85 15.23 -8.43
N SER A 237 2.96 15.72 -7.85
CA SER A 237 4.21 14.95 -7.74
C SER A 237 4.02 13.65 -6.94
N LEU A 238 3.27 13.72 -5.82
CA LEU A 238 2.92 12.54 -5.03
C LEU A 238 2.06 11.55 -5.83
N GLY A 239 1.08 12.05 -6.59
CA GLY A 239 0.25 11.24 -7.47
C GLY A 239 1.05 10.49 -8.53
N GLN A 240 1.93 11.22 -9.23
CA GLN A 240 2.81 10.66 -10.25
C GLN A 240 3.74 9.59 -9.64
N ALA A 241 4.28 9.85 -8.44
CA ALA A 241 5.10 8.87 -7.74
C ALA A 241 4.33 7.58 -7.42
N VAL A 242 3.03 7.64 -7.07
CA VAL A 242 2.21 6.43 -6.89
C VAL A 242 2.01 5.70 -8.23
N ILE A 243 1.66 6.43 -9.29
CA ILE A 243 1.43 5.84 -10.62
C ILE A 243 2.68 5.15 -11.16
N GLU A 244 3.86 5.74 -10.96
CA GLU A 244 5.12 5.17 -11.46
C GLU A 244 5.67 4.09 -10.53
N GLN A 245 5.68 4.33 -9.22
CA GLN A 245 6.46 3.52 -8.28
C GLN A 245 5.63 2.41 -7.63
N ASP A 246 4.33 2.63 -7.41
CA ASP A 246 3.44 1.61 -6.84
C ASP A 246 2.74 0.76 -7.92
N ALA A 247 2.92 1.08 -9.21
CA ALA A 247 2.36 0.29 -10.32
C ALA A 247 2.74 -1.19 -10.24
N SER A 248 3.96 -1.52 -9.80
CA SER A 248 4.45 -2.89 -9.65
C SER A 248 3.59 -3.73 -8.68
N ILE A 249 3.02 -3.09 -7.64
CA ILE A 249 2.13 -3.75 -6.68
C ILE A 249 0.85 -4.22 -7.39
N PHE A 250 0.29 -3.40 -8.28
CA PHE A 250 -0.90 -3.75 -9.05
C PHE A 250 -0.58 -4.72 -10.19
N GLN A 251 0.54 -4.52 -10.89
CA GLN A 251 1.00 -5.39 -11.98
C GLN A 251 1.20 -6.84 -11.53
N SER A 252 1.60 -7.05 -10.27
CA SER A 252 1.70 -8.39 -9.66
C SER A 252 0.39 -9.21 -9.72
N TYR A 253 -0.76 -8.55 -9.94
CA TYR A 253 -2.09 -9.16 -10.01
C TYR A 253 -2.78 -9.00 -11.37
N GLN A 254 -2.07 -8.53 -12.39
CA GLN A 254 -2.65 -8.20 -13.70
C GLN A 254 -3.30 -9.39 -14.42
N SER A 255 -2.89 -10.62 -14.08
CA SER A 255 -3.48 -11.85 -14.62
C SER A 255 -4.88 -12.15 -14.09
N GLN A 256 -5.26 -11.56 -12.95
CA GLN A 256 -6.55 -11.77 -12.27
C GLN A 256 -7.44 -10.53 -12.35
N CYS A 257 -6.85 -9.33 -12.25
CA CYS A 257 -7.58 -8.07 -12.30
C CYS A 257 -6.80 -7.01 -13.06
N ARG A 258 -7.50 -6.31 -13.95
CA ARG A 258 -6.98 -5.14 -14.67
C ARG A 258 -7.13 -3.90 -13.80
N PHE A 259 -6.01 -3.32 -13.38
CA PHE A 259 -5.99 -2.08 -12.60
C PHE A 259 -5.79 -0.86 -13.49
N HIS A 260 -6.67 0.13 -13.36
CA HIS A 260 -6.58 1.42 -14.04
C HIS A 260 -6.24 2.49 -13.00
N LEU A 261 -5.02 3.02 -13.04
CA LEU A 261 -4.61 4.09 -12.14
C LEU A 261 -5.04 5.42 -12.78
N ILE A 262 -5.93 6.16 -12.12
CA ILE A 262 -6.56 7.36 -12.66
C ILE A 262 -6.17 8.56 -11.79
N SER A 263 -5.56 9.57 -12.40
CA SER A 263 -5.30 10.87 -11.76
C SER A 263 -6.62 11.62 -11.57
N THR A 264 -6.93 12.00 -10.33
CA THR A 264 -8.08 12.86 -10.05
C THR A 264 -7.85 14.27 -10.58
N ALA A 265 -6.62 14.78 -10.56
CA ALA A 265 -6.31 16.08 -11.15
C ALA A 265 -6.65 16.14 -12.65
N ALA A 266 -6.38 15.06 -13.39
CA ALA A 266 -6.79 14.97 -14.80
C ALA A 266 -8.33 14.99 -14.95
N MET A 267 -9.05 14.22 -14.12
CA MET A 267 -10.52 14.22 -14.12
C MET A 267 -11.13 15.58 -13.79
N GLN A 268 -10.49 16.36 -12.91
CA GLN A 268 -10.94 17.70 -12.53
C GLN A 268 -10.90 18.73 -13.67
N THR A 269 -10.30 18.40 -14.82
CA THR A 269 -10.30 19.25 -16.02
C THR A 269 -11.49 18.98 -16.95
N THR A 270 -12.29 17.96 -16.67
CA THR A 270 -13.39 17.53 -17.55
C THR A 270 -14.69 18.31 -17.31
N PRO A 271 -15.54 18.49 -18.33
CA PRO A 271 -16.85 19.12 -18.17
C PRO A 271 -17.75 18.42 -17.13
N ASP A 272 -17.73 17.09 -17.10
CA ASP A 272 -18.53 16.29 -16.16
C ASP A 272 -18.16 16.60 -14.70
N TYR A 273 -16.87 16.80 -14.42
CA TYR A 273 -16.44 17.22 -13.08
C TYR A 273 -17.08 18.54 -12.66
N PHE A 274 -17.00 19.57 -13.52
CA PHE A 274 -17.55 20.88 -13.19
C PHE A 274 -19.08 20.80 -12.98
N GLN A 275 -19.77 20.02 -13.80
CA GLN A 275 -21.21 19.80 -13.66
C GLN A 275 -21.56 19.17 -12.31
N TYR A 276 -20.92 18.05 -11.94
CA TYR A 276 -21.21 17.39 -10.67
C TYR A 276 -20.78 18.24 -9.48
N TYR A 277 -19.61 18.86 -9.53
CA TYR A 277 -19.12 19.71 -8.45
C TYR A 277 -20.04 20.91 -8.20
N GLN A 278 -20.51 21.57 -9.26
CA GLN A 278 -21.46 22.68 -9.14
C GLN A 278 -22.79 22.22 -8.53
N SER A 279 -23.34 21.08 -8.99
CA SER A 279 -24.57 20.51 -8.42
C SER A 279 -24.43 20.19 -6.94
N LEU A 280 -23.30 19.62 -6.53
CA LEU A 280 -23.03 19.27 -5.13
C LEU A 280 -22.79 20.50 -4.26
N THR A 281 -22.14 21.53 -4.79
CA THR A 281 -21.96 22.81 -4.11
C THR A 281 -23.30 23.48 -3.86
N HIS A 282 -24.17 23.53 -4.88
CA HIS A 282 -25.52 24.05 -4.73
C HIS A 282 -26.31 23.28 -3.68
N LEU A 283 -26.23 21.94 -3.67
CA LEU A 283 -26.89 21.11 -2.66
C LEU A 283 -26.35 21.41 -1.25
N PHE A 284 -25.03 21.54 -1.11
CA PHE A 284 -24.38 21.87 0.17
C PHE A 284 -24.81 23.23 0.73
N GLU A 285 -25.17 24.19 -0.13
CA GLU A 285 -25.65 25.50 0.28
C GLU A 285 -27.14 25.52 0.68
N HIS A 286 -27.96 24.64 0.10
CA HIS A 286 -29.42 24.73 0.19
C HIS A 286 -30.10 23.56 0.91
N ASP A 287 -29.42 22.44 1.13
CA ASP A 287 -29.95 21.28 1.84
C ASP A 287 -29.27 21.13 3.21
N GLU A 288 -30.03 21.38 4.29
CA GLU A 288 -29.52 21.37 5.66
C GLU A 288 -28.93 20.01 6.07
N LYS A 289 -29.51 18.91 5.59
CA LYS A 289 -29.06 17.56 5.95
C LYS A 289 -27.72 17.24 5.31
N PHE A 290 -27.59 17.48 4.01
CA PHE A 290 -26.34 17.29 3.28
C PHE A 290 -25.26 18.24 3.80
N HIS A 291 -25.61 19.50 4.08
CA HIS A 291 -24.74 20.47 4.72
C HIS A 291 -24.18 19.96 6.06
N ALA A 292 -25.05 19.45 6.94
CA ALA A 292 -24.65 18.92 8.23
C ALA A 292 -23.71 17.70 8.10
N SER A 293 -23.99 16.77 7.18
CA SER A 293 -23.15 15.60 6.94
C SER A 293 -21.76 15.97 6.44
N VAL A 294 -21.65 16.90 5.49
CA VAL A 294 -20.35 17.39 4.97
C VAL A 294 -19.57 18.13 6.06
N ASN A 295 -20.23 18.97 6.87
CA ASN A 295 -19.56 19.67 7.99
C ASN A 295 -19.12 18.73 9.12
N ALA A 296 -19.84 17.63 9.35
CA ALA A 296 -19.44 16.61 10.32
C ALA A 296 -18.11 15.95 9.91
N PHE A 297 -17.93 15.66 8.62
CA PHE A 297 -16.65 15.23 8.08
C PHE A 297 -15.57 16.29 8.29
N ALA A 298 -15.84 17.54 7.92
CA ALA A 298 -14.86 18.62 8.04
C ALA A 298 -14.37 18.83 9.48
N THR A 299 -15.29 18.77 10.45
CA THR A 299 -14.99 18.88 11.88
C THR A 299 -14.09 17.74 12.35
N ASN A 300 -14.38 16.49 11.94
CA ASN A 300 -13.56 15.34 12.31
C ASN A 300 -12.18 15.35 11.64
N PHE A 301 -12.10 15.77 10.37
CA PHE A 301 -10.87 15.77 9.60
C PHE A 301 -9.89 16.85 10.06
N VAL A 302 -10.37 18.08 10.27
CA VAL A 302 -9.53 19.17 10.80
C VAL A 302 -9.15 18.87 12.25
N GLY A 303 -10.07 18.25 13.01
CA GLY A 303 -9.88 17.85 14.39
C GLY A 303 -9.82 19.03 15.37
N GLU A 304 -9.51 18.75 16.64
CA GLU A 304 -9.25 19.76 17.65
C GLU A 304 -7.83 20.32 17.51
N ARG A 305 -7.55 21.09 16.47
CA ARG A 305 -6.29 21.84 16.36
C ARG A 305 -6.34 23.02 17.35
N ARG A 306 -6.12 22.73 18.65
CA ARG A 306 -6.31 23.64 19.80
C ARG A 306 -5.45 24.91 19.80
N LEU A 307 -4.50 25.04 18.88
CA LEU A 307 -3.54 26.17 18.80
C LEU A 307 -3.80 27.10 17.61
N ILE A 308 -4.90 26.91 16.88
CA ILE A 308 -5.24 27.68 15.69
C ILE A 308 -6.30 28.71 16.07
N ASP A 309 -6.16 29.94 15.57
CA ASP A 309 -7.17 30.99 15.77
C ASP A 309 -8.50 30.64 15.07
N ALA A 310 -9.57 31.32 15.47
CA ALA A 310 -10.92 30.99 15.01
C ALA A 310 -11.10 31.14 13.50
N ASP A 311 -10.47 32.15 12.88
CA ASP A 311 -10.61 32.44 11.45
C ASP A 311 -9.89 31.37 10.63
N SER A 312 -8.67 31.02 11.02
CA SER A 312 -7.92 29.92 10.42
C SER A 312 -8.67 28.58 10.54
N LEU A 313 -9.31 28.31 11.68
CA LEU A 313 -10.11 27.10 11.87
C LEU A 313 -11.32 27.06 10.92
N ALA A 314 -12.03 28.18 10.77
CA ALA A 314 -13.17 28.29 9.85
C ALA A 314 -12.72 28.06 8.40
N TYR A 315 -11.60 28.67 8.00
CA TYR A 315 -11.00 28.46 6.68
C TYR A 315 -10.63 26.99 6.42
N PHE A 316 -9.98 26.31 7.39
CA PHE A 316 -9.65 24.89 7.23
C PHE A 316 -10.87 23.97 7.16
N LYS A 317 -11.95 24.31 7.88
CA LYS A 317 -13.23 23.60 7.73
C LYS A 317 -13.82 23.78 6.34
N GLN A 318 -13.81 24.99 5.80
CA GLN A 318 -14.26 25.26 4.43
C GLN A 318 -13.44 24.46 3.40
N LEU A 319 -12.11 24.44 3.54
CA LEU A 319 -11.24 23.61 2.71
C LEU A 319 -11.60 22.12 2.84
N SER A 320 -11.84 21.62 4.05
CA SER A 320 -12.21 20.22 4.25
C SER A 320 -13.58 19.87 3.66
N CYS A 321 -14.56 20.78 3.71
CA CYS A 321 -15.82 20.63 2.98
C CYS A 321 -15.58 20.57 1.47
N GLN A 322 -14.75 21.47 0.94
CA GLN A 322 -14.36 21.47 -0.47
C GLN A 322 -13.73 20.12 -0.87
N TYR A 323 -12.78 19.60 -0.09
CA TYR A 323 -12.17 18.29 -0.33
C TYR A 323 -13.21 17.20 -0.55
N LEU A 324 -14.21 17.14 0.34
CA LEU A 324 -15.23 16.11 0.28
C LEU A 324 -16.14 16.29 -0.93
N LEU A 325 -16.55 17.52 -1.25
CA LEU A 325 -17.37 17.80 -2.43
C LEU A 325 -16.64 17.44 -3.73
N GLU A 326 -15.33 17.70 -3.81
CA GLU A 326 -14.51 17.28 -4.96
C GLU A 326 -14.41 15.75 -5.05
N GLU A 327 -14.22 15.05 -3.94
CA GLU A 327 -14.19 13.57 -3.91
C GLU A 327 -15.52 12.94 -4.34
N ILE A 328 -16.65 13.51 -3.90
CA ILE A 328 -17.99 13.06 -4.32
C ILE A 328 -18.20 13.33 -5.81
N ALA A 329 -17.79 14.49 -6.34
CA ALA A 329 -17.89 14.80 -7.77
C ALA A 329 -17.09 13.81 -8.63
N LEU A 330 -15.85 13.50 -8.23
CA LEU A 330 -15.00 12.51 -8.90
C LEU A 330 -15.61 11.11 -8.88
N THR A 331 -16.21 10.74 -7.75
CA THR A 331 -16.93 9.46 -7.62
C THR A 331 -18.14 9.39 -8.54
N ALA A 332 -18.89 10.49 -8.69
CA ALA A 332 -20.05 10.58 -9.58
C ALA A 332 -19.69 10.33 -11.05
N ILE A 333 -18.51 10.78 -11.49
CA ILE A 333 -18.01 10.53 -12.85
C ILE A 333 -17.80 9.04 -13.11
N LEU A 334 -17.21 8.30 -12.16
CA LEU A 334 -17.04 6.86 -12.35
C LEU A 334 -18.36 6.09 -12.24
N LEU A 335 -19.28 6.56 -11.40
CA LEU A 335 -20.63 6.01 -11.33
C LEU A 335 -21.39 6.18 -12.65
N SER A 336 -21.28 7.33 -13.31
CA SER A 336 -21.91 7.55 -14.63
C SER A 336 -21.33 6.66 -15.73
N GLN A 337 -20.11 6.16 -15.54
CA GLN A 337 -19.45 5.18 -16.41
C GLN A 337 -19.75 3.73 -16.05
N GLY A 338 -20.63 3.48 -15.07
CA GLY A 338 -21.06 2.14 -14.65
C GLY A 338 -20.15 1.46 -13.62
N VAL A 339 -19.15 2.17 -13.08
CA VAL A 339 -18.33 1.65 -11.97
C VAL A 339 -19.07 1.89 -10.67
N THR A 340 -19.83 0.90 -10.20
CA THR A 340 -20.79 1.12 -9.10
C THR A 340 -20.29 0.73 -7.71
N ILE A 341 -19.13 0.07 -7.61
CA ILE A 341 -18.61 -0.47 -6.35
C ILE A 341 -17.46 0.39 -5.84
N PHE A 342 -17.65 1.14 -4.76
CA PHE A 342 -16.61 1.94 -4.12
C PHE A 342 -15.98 1.18 -2.96
N VAL A 343 -14.68 0.89 -3.07
CA VAL A 343 -13.89 0.17 -2.06
C VAL A 343 -13.00 1.15 -1.33
N TYR A 344 -13.00 1.13 0.00
CA TYR A 344 -12.16 2.00 0.81
C TYR A 344 -11.72 1.36 2.12
N PRO A 345 -10.47 1.55 2.59
CA PRO A 345 -10.04 1.09 3.91
C PRO A 345 -10.58 2.00 5.01
N GLY A 346 -11.37 1.44 5.92
CA GLY A 346 -12.03 2.17 7.00
C GLY A 346 -13.44 2.62 6.64
N THR A 347 -13.94 3.63 7.36
CA THR A 347 -15.31 4.13 7.23
C THR A 347 -15.30 5.53 6.63
N LEU A 348 -15.95 5.72 5.48
CA LEU A 348 -16.24 7.03 4.91
C LEU A 348 -17.76 7.25 4.95
N ARG A 349 -18.25 7.83 6.06
CA ARG A 349 -19.68 7.91 6.38
C ARG A 349 -20.52 8.52 5.26
N ILE A 350 -20.04 9.59 4.60
CA ILE A 350 -20.80 10.23 3.53
C ILE A 350 -21.07 9.27 2.37
N MET A 351 -20.12 8.39 2.01
CA MET A 351 -20.33 7.42 0.93
C MET A 351 -21.39 6.38 1.30
N GLN A 352 -21.53 6.08 2.60
CA GLN A 352 -22.59 5.22 3.11
C GLN A 352 -23.95 5.91 2.96
N GLU A 353 -24.07 7.15 3.44
CA GLU A 353 -25.29 7.95 3.32
C GLU A 353 -25.71 8.11 1.86
N LEU A 354 -24.76 8.36 0.95
CA LEU A 354 -24.99 8.43 -0.49
C LEU A 354 -25.49 7.09 -1.05
N SER A 355 -24.85 5.97 -0.70
CA SER A 355 -25.27 4.63 -1.14
C SER A 355 -26.66 4.20 -0.62
N LEU A 356 -27.09 4.78 0.51
CA LEU A 356 -28.39 4.54 1.14
C LEU A 356 -29.48 5.50 0.63
N GLY A 357 -29.14 6.44 -0.27
CA GLY A 357 -30.09 7.41 -0.81
C GLY A 357 -30.55 8.44 0.23
N GLU A 358 -29.74 8.72 1.25
CA GLU A 358 -30.12 9.61 2.35
C GLU A 358 -30.21 11.10 1.96
N HIS A 359 -29.66 11.46 0.81
CA HIS A 359 -29.55 12.83 0.29
C HIS A 359 -30.16 12.89 -1.12
N PRO A 360 -31.49 13.01 -1.27
CA PRO A 360 -32.18 12.85 -2.56
C PRO A 360 -31.80 13.91 -3.62
N GLY A 361 -31.20 15.03 -3.22
CA GLY A 361 -30.73 16.07 -4.13
C GLY A 361 -29.37 15.80 -4.77
N VAL A 362 -28.68 14.70 -4.41
CA VAL A 362 -27.41 14.33 -5.06
C VAL A 362 -27.65 13.77 -6.46
N PRO A 363 -26.64 13.79 -7.35
CA PRO A 363 -26.76 13.21 -8.68
C PRO A 363 -27.30 11.76 -8.65
N SER A 364 -28.29 11.45 -9.48
CA SER A 364 -28.99 10.17 -9.46
C SER A 364 -28.11 8.94 -9.73
N VAL A 365 -26.90 9.14 -10.24
CA VAL A 365 -25.88 8.09 -10.39
C VAL A 365 -25.51 7.43 -9.05
N PHE A 366 -25.66 8.12 -7.93
CA PHE A 366 -25.43 7.57 -6.58
C PHE A 366 -26.47 6.52 -6.16
N ASN A 367 -27.63 6.44 -6.81
CA ASN A 367 -28.64 5.41 -6.53
C ASN A 367 -28.12 3.99 -6.81
N GLN A 368 -27.03 3.87 -7.57
CA GLN A 368 -26.40 2.60 -7.91
C GLN A 368 -25.15 2.31 -7.07
N LEU A 369 -24.70 3.27 -6.25
CA LEU A 369 -23.47 3.16 -5.47
C LEU A 369 -23.60 2.02 -4.44
N VAL A 370 -22.60 1.16 -4.41
CA VAL A 370 -22.38 0.22 -3.31
C VAL A 370 -21.02 0.54 -2.68
N SER A 371 -21.03 0.86 -1.40
CA SER A 371 -19.82 1.15 -0.62
C SER A 371 -19.36 -0.09 0.13
N ILE A 372 -18.09 -0.46 -0.03
CA ILE A 372 -17.43 -1.56 0.68
C ILE A 372 -16.33 -0.99 1.56
N ASN A 373 -16.55 -1.10 2.87
CA ASN A 373 -15.54 -0.74 3.87
C ASN A 373 -14.63 -1.93 4.14
N LEU A 374 -13.33 -1.72 4.01
CA LEU A 374 -12.31 -2.74 4.26
C LEU A 374 -11.69 -2.57 5.65
N ARG A 375 -11.42 -3.70 6.30
CA ARG A 375 -10.57 -3.80 7.49
C ARG A 375 -9.26 -4.48 7.12
N GLN A 376 -8.16 -3.89 7.59
CA GLN A 376 -6.81 -4.37 7.33
C GLN A 376 -6.27 -5.06 8.59
N LYS A 377 -5.75 -6.28 8.45
CA LYS A 377 -5.13 -7.05 9.55
C LYS A 377 -3.77 -7.58 9.11
N ARG A 378 -2.74 -7.42 9.94
CA ARG A 378 -1.46 -8.07 9.71
C ARG A 378 -1.61 -9.59 9.86
N ARG A 379 -1.02 -10.36 8.94
CA ARG A 379 -1.05 -11.83 8.95
C ARG A 379 -0.02 -12.44 9.87
#